data_AF-A0A1A8NBP7-F1
#
_entry.id   AF-A0A1A8NBP7-F1
#
_cell.length_a   1.000
_cell.length_b   1.000
_cell.length_c   1.000
_cell.angle_alpha   90.00
_cell.angle_beta   90.00
_cell.angle_gamma   90.00
#
_symmetry.space_group_name_H-M   'P 1'
#
loop_
_entity.id
_entity.type
_entity.pdbx_description
1 polymer ?
#
loop_
_entity_poly.entity_id
_entity_poly.type
_entity_poly.pdbx_seq_one_letter_code
_entity_poly.pdbx_strand_id
1 'polypeptide(L)'
;EEANQWVTSLEKVISSIRNLNNKQKSEHWIINCMRKADKNKDNKMTLKELKHFLRQINVEVSDTYAAEIFKKCDTSNSGTLEGTEIKEFYDLLTHREEIKVIYESYAKTEGQMSDEDLVSFLQKEQREQASLADAHRLIEECEMDETAKQQKRMTKDGFLMYLQQEETCIFNPAHKKVYQDMTQPLNHYFISSSHNTYLMEDQLKGPSSTEAYIKALMKSCRCVELDCWDGPHGEPVIYHGHTLTSKVLFKDVIKAIKDYAFKMSEYPVILSLENHCAVDQQKIMARYLKSILGDALVTKPLGGKMPTNFPSPK
;
A
#
# COMPACT_ATOMS: atom_id res chain seq x y z
N GLU A 1 -3.06 7.53 29.77
CA GLU A 1 -2.13 8.57 29.27
C GLU A 1 -0.99 7.95 28.47
N GLU A 2 -0.26 6.99 29.04
CA GLU A 2 0.79 6.22 28.36
C GLU A 2 0.33 5.51 27.08
N ALA A 3 -0.84 4.86 27.09
CA ALA A 3 -1.41 4.22 25.90
C ALA A 3 -1.64 5.20 24.73
N ASN A 4 -2.08 6.44 25.01
CA ASN A 4 -2.29 7.45 23.98
C ASN A 4 -0.96 7.95 23.40
N GLN A 5 0.08 8.03 24.24
CA GLN A 5 1.43 8.36 23.77
C GLN A 5 2.00 7.26 22.88
N TRP A 6 1.76 5.98 23.20
CA TRP A 6 2.14 4.84 22.36
C TRP A 6 1.42 4.84 21.01
N VAL A 7 0.10 5.03 21.00
CA VAL A 7 -0.69 5.10 19.76
C VAL A 7 -0.21 6.25 18.88
N THR A 8 -0.06 7.45 19.44
CA THR A 8 0.41 8.64 18.69
C THR A 8 1.82 8.43 18.14
N SER A 9 2.70 7.78 18.91
CA SER A 9 4.07 7.49 18.48
C SER A 9 4.11 6.43 17.39
N LEU A 10 3.28 5.38 17.48
CA LEU A 10 3.15 4.36 16.45
C LEU A 10 2.53 4.92 15.17
N GLU A 11 1.53 5.80 15.25
CA GLU A 11 0.97 6.50 14.09
C GLU A 11 2.01 7.40 13.41
N LYS A 12 2.83 8.11 14.21
CA LYS A 12 3.97 8.89 13.70
C LYS A 12 5.00 7.99 13.03
N VAL A 13 5.35 6.84 13.63
CA VAL A 13 6.28 5.87 13.06
C VAL A 13 5.71 5.25 11.78
N ILE A 14 4.43 4.89 11.73
CA ILE A 14 3.77 4.36 10.52
C ILE A 14 3.72 5.43 9.42
N SER A 15 3.39 6.67 9.75
CA SER A 15 3.40 7.79 8.78
C SER A 15 4.83 8.07 8.28
N SER A 16 5.81 8.01 9.17
CA SER A 16 7.23 8.17 8.84
C SER A 16 7.71 7.01 7.99
N ILE A 17 7.34 5.76 8.28
CA ILE A 17 7.69 4.58 7.49
C ILE A 17 7.04 4.64 6.10
N ARG A 18 5.78 5.10 6.00
CA ARG A 18 5.11 5.33 4.71
C ARG A 18 5.81 6.42 3.90
N ASN A 19 6.24 7.51 4.54
CA ASN A 19 6.98 8.60 3.88
C ASN A 19 8.45 8.24 3.56
N LEU A 20 9.11 7.46 4.42
CA LEU A 20 10.46 6.92 4.21
C LEU A 20 10.47 5.91 3.06
N ASN A 21 9.37 5.16 2.89
CA ASN A 21 9.23 4.18 1.81
C ASN A 21 9.17 4.77 0.41
N ASN A 22 8.92 6.07 0.23
CA ASN A 22 8.73 6.65 -1.10
C ASN A 22 9.93 7.51 -1.53
N LYS A 23 10.66 8.12 -0.59
CA LYS A 23 11.79 9.02 -0.89
C LYS A 23 13.18 8.39 -0.71
N GLN A 24 13.28 7.15 -0.17
CA GLN A 24 14.56 6.47 0.08
C GLN A 24 14.73 5.16 -0.72
N LYS A 25 13.74 4.75 -1.54
CA LYS A 25 13.71 3.40 -2.13
C LYS A 25 14.59 3.19 -3.36
N SER A 26 14.81 4.18 -4.21
CA SER A 26 15.59 3.99 -5.44
C SER A 26 17.06 4.36 -5.24
N GLU A 27 17.36 5.62 -4.93
CA GLU A 27 18.72 6.19 -4.92
C GLU A 27 19.67 5.59 -3.86
N HIS A 28 19.12 5.09 -2.76
CA HIS A 28 19.89 4.72 -1.56
C HIS A 28 19.79 3.24 -1.21
N TRP A 29 19.42 2.36 -2.16
CA TRP A 29 19.25 0.95 -1.86
C TRP A 29 20.43 0.09 -2.32
N ILE A 30 20.80 0.02 -3.60
CA ILE A 30 21.91 -0.88 -4.02
C ILE A 30 23.25 -0.44 -3.41
N ILE A 31 23.63 0.83 -3.56
CA ILE A 31 24.91 1.36 -3.05
C ILE A 31 24.96 1.28 -1.51
N ASN A 32 23.84 1.53 -0.83
CA ASN A 32 23.74 1.42 0.63
C ASN A 32 23.74 -0.05 1.09
N CYS A 33 23.09 -0.94 0.35
CA CYS A 33 23.13 -2.39 0.60
C CYS A 33 24.55 -2.91 0.40
N MET A 34 25.29 -2.43 -0.62
CA MET A 34 26.71 -2.76 -0.79
C MET A 34 27.54 -2.22 0.39
N ARG A 35 27.36 -0.95 0.80
CA ARG A 35 28.02 -0.36 1.99
C ARG A 35 27.65 -1.04 3.31
N LYS A 36 26.41 -1.56 3.45
CA LYS A 36 25.95 -2.31 4.62
C LYS A 36 26.43 -3.76 4.60
N ALA A 37 26.67 -4.31 3.41
CA ALA A 37 27.19 -5.64 3.23
C ALA A 37 28.69 -5.69 3.52
N ASP A 38 29.44 -4.63 3.21
CA ASP A 38 30.83 -4.41 3.62
C ASP A 38 30.89 -4.16 5.15
N LYS A 39 31.03 -5.23 5.93
CA LYS A 39 30.97 -5.16 7.41
C LYS A 39 32.27 -4.70 8.03
N ASN A 40 33.39 -4.96 7.36
CA ASN A 40 34.73 -4.62 7.82
C ASN A 40 35.23 -3.28 7.26
N LYS A 41 34.48 -2.66 6.34
CA LYS A 41 34.75 -1.35 5.71
C LYS A 41 36.08 -1.33 4.96
N ASP A 42 36.46 -2.47 4.38
CA ASP A 42 37.71 -2.59 3.62
C ASP A 42 37.53 -2.29 2.12
N ASN A 43 36.30 -1.92 1.70
CA ASN A 43 35.90 -1.72 0.30
C ASN A 43 36.06 -2.98 -0.57
N LYS A 44 36.12 -4.16 0.05
CA LYS A 44 36.14 -5.46 -0.61
C LYS A 44 34.82 -6.17 -0.35
N MET A 45 34.49 -7.15 -1.20
CA MET A 45 33.31 -7.96 -1.00
C MET A 45 33.68 -9.44 -0.98
N THR A 46 33.53 -10.08 0.17
CA THR A 46 33.65 -11.55 0.27
C THR A 46 32.39 -12.26 -0.23
N LEU A 47 32.47 -13.56 -0.56
CA LEU A 47 31.29 -14.36 -0.93
C LEU A 47 30.18 -14.31 0.15
N LYS A 48 30.57 -14.22 1.42
CA LYS A 48 29.62 -14.12 2.54
C LYS A 48 28.88 -12.78 2.53
N GLU A 49 29.59 -11.70 2.25
CA GLU A 49 29.02 -10.35 2.15
C GLU A 49 28.18 -10.20 0.89
N LEU A 50 28.59 -10.80 -0.23
CA LEU A 50 27.79 -10.90 -1.45
C LEU A 50 26.45 -11.60 -1.17
N LYS A 51 26.45 -12.77 -0.51
CA LYS A 51 25.21 -13.47 -0.13
C LYS A 51 24.34 -12.63 0.81
N HIS A 52 24.96 -11.89 1.72
CA HIS A 52 24.23 -10.99 2.61
C HIS A 52 23.58 -9.84 1.82
N PHE A 53 24.33 -9.24 0.89
CA PHE A 53 23.85 -8.21 -0.03
C PHE A 53 22.65 -8.71 -0.84
N LEU A 54 22.74 -9.87 -1.50
CA LEU A 54 21.63 -10.45 -2.28
C LEU A 54 20.34 -10.61 -1.46
N ARG A 55 20.46 -11.06 -0.21
CA ARG A 55 19.30 -11.13 0.70
C ARG A 55 18.76 -9.76 1.08
N GLN A 56 19.63 -8.77 1.33
CA GLN A 56 19.20 -7.40 1.62
C GLN A 56 18.47 -6.78 0.42
N ILE A 57 18.84 -7.20 -0.79
CA ILE A 57 18.17 -6.76 -2.02
C ILE A 57 16.96 -7.62 -2.42
N ASN A 58 16.49 -8.49 -1.52
CA ASN A 58 15.36 -9.41 -1.73
C ASN A 58 15.50 -10.31 -2.97
N VAL A 59 16.74 -10.65 -3.33
CA VAL A 59 17.08 -11.60 -4.38
C VAL A 59 17.41 -12.93 -3.71
N GLU A 60 16.43 -13.85 -3.71
CA GLU A 60 16.64 -15.21 -3.22
C GLU A 60 17.35 -16.05 -4.28
N VAL A 61 18.56 -16.48 -3.97
CA VAL A 61 19.36 -17.37 -4.82
C VAL A 61 19.91 -18.54 -4.00
N SER A 62 20.15 -19.67 -4.66
CA SER A 62 20.83 -20.79 -4.03
C SER A 62 22.29 -20.42 -3.68
N ASP A 63 22.83 -21.09 -2.66
CA ASP A 63 24.23 -20.93 -2.27
C ASP A 63 25.21 -21.28 -3.38
N THR A 64 24.83 -22.21 -4.26
CA THR A 64 25.60 -22.62 -5.45
C THR A 64 25.64 -21.51 -6.49
N TYR A 65 24.50 -20.92 -6.82
CA TYR A 65 24.42 -19.86 -7.82
C TYR A 65 25.12 -18.58 -7.37
N ALA A 66 25.01 -18.23 -6.08
CA ALA A 66 25.78 -17.11 -5.51
C ALA A 66 27.30 -17.34 -5.60
N ALA A 67 27.77 -18.58 -5.42
CA ALA A 67 29.18 -18.93 -5.56
C ALA A 67 29.64 -18.89 -7.02
N GLU A 68 28.79 -19.30 -7.97
CA GLU A 68 29.06 -19.18 -9.41
C GLU A 68 29.18 -17.73 -9.85
N ILE A 69 28.26 -16.86 -9.42
CA ILE A 69 28.32 -15.42 -9.70
C ILE A 69 29.60 -14.82 -9.11
N PHE A 70 29.91 -15.11 -7.85
CA PHE A 70 31.12 -14.61 -7.21
C PHE A 70 32.38 -15.03 -7.97
N LYS A 71 32.50 -16.31 -8.32
CA LYS A 71 33.64 -16.84 -9.08
C LYS A 71 33.74 -16.24 -10.47
N LYS A 72 32.62 -15.92 -11.10
CA LYS A 72 32.59 -15.26 -12.41
C LYS A 72 33.16 -13.85 -12.35
N CYS A 73 32.95 -13.13 -11.25
CA CYS A 73 33.41 -11.75 -11.06
C CYS A 73 34.81 -11.64 -10.42
N ASP A 74 35.25 -12.62 -9.62
CA ASP A 74 36.60 -12.68 -9.01
C ASP A 74 37.66 -13.09 -10.05
N THR A 75 37.87 -12.22 -11.05
CA THR A 75 38.83 -12.45 -12.14
C THR A 75 40.29 -12.47 -11.65
N SER A 76 40.56 -11.76 -10.56
CA SER A 76 41.85 -11.72 -9.87
C SER A 76 42.15 -13.00 -9.07
N ASN A 77 41.15 -13.83 -8.82
CA ASN A 77 41.21 -15.00 -7.93
C ASN A 77 41.73 -14.65 -6.53
N SER A 78 41.38 -13.45 -6.04
CA SER A 78 41.84 -12.95 -4.75
C SER A 78 41.00 -13.50 -3.59
N GLY A 79 39.83 -14.08 -3.87
CA GLY A 79 38.86 -14.50 -2.87
C GLY A 79 37.98 -13.35 -2.36
N THR A 80 38.10 -12.17 -2.97
CA THR A 80 37.32 -10.96 -2.71
C THR A 80 37.04 -10.22 -4.02
N LEU A 81 35.91 -9.52 -4.13
CA LEU A 81 35.69 -8.61 -5.25
C LEU A 81 36.16 -7.22 -4.87
N GLU A 82 36.96 -6.59 -5.73
CA GLU A 82 37.47 -5.23 -5.54
C GLU A 82 37.38 -4.41 -6.84
N GLY A 83 37.23 -3.09 -6.71
CA GLY A 83 37.33 -2.15 -7.83
C GLY A 83 36.44 -2.53 -9.03
N THR A 84 37.07 -2.94 -10.14
CA THR A 84 36.38 -3.32 -11.38
C THR A 84 35.55 -4.60 -11.24
N GLU A 85 35.92 -5.53 -10.37
CA GLU A 85 35.17 -6.78 -10.15
C GLU A 85 33.84 -6.54 -9.45
N ILE A 86 33.78 -5.54 -8.55
CA ILE A 86 32.52 -5.06 -7.95
C ILE A 86 31.63 -4.44 -9.03
N LYS A 87 32.22 -3.69 -9.98
CA LYS A 87 31.49 -3.13 -11.10
C LYS A 87 30.92 -4.22 -12.01
N GLU A 88 31.72 -5.23 -12.37
CA GLU A 88 31.25 -6.37 -13.16
C GLU A 88 30.13 -7.15 -12.47
N PHE A 89 30.22 -7.32 -11.15
CA PHE A 89 29.16 -7.93 -10.35
C PHE A 89 27.88 -7.08 -10.35
N TYR A 90 28.01 -5.76 -10.18
CA TYR A 90 26.89 -4.83 -10.26
C TYR A 90 26.21 -4.88 -11.64
N ASP A 91 27.00 -4.82 -12.71
CA ASP A 91 26.53 -4.85 -14.09
C ASP A 91 25.79 -6.16 -14.38
N LEU A 92 26.31 -7.29 -13.87
CA LEU A 92 25.67 -8.60 -14.01
C LEU A 92 24.30 -8.66 -13.31
N LEU A 93 24.19 -8.10 -12.11
CA LEU A 93 22.95 -8.12 -11.33
C LEU A 93 21.89 -7.15 -11.86
N THR A 94 22.32 -6.00 -12.33
CA THR A 94 21.44 -4.95 -12.85
C THR A 94 21.21 -5.08 -14.35
N HIS A 95 21.75 -6.13 -14.97
CA HIS A 95 21.57 -6.41 -16.39
C HIS A 95 20.09 -6.65 -16.71
N ARG A 96 19.51 -5.69 -17.43
CA ARG A 96 18.13 -5.72 -17.94
C ARG A 96 18.17 -5.32 -19.41
N GLU A 97 18.12 -6.31 -20.30
CA GLU A 97 18.24 -6.11 -21.75
C GLU A 97 17.07 -5.28 -22.27
N GLU A 98 15.88 -5.47 -21.74
CA GLU A 98 14.69 -4.70 -22.10
C GLU A 98 14.82 -3.21 -21.77
N ILE A 99 15.47 -2.88 -20.66
CA ILE A 99 15.73 -1.48 -20.28
C ILE A 99 16.85 -0.90 -21.14
N LYS A 100 17.87 -1.72 -21.43
CA LYS A 100 18.99 -1.32 -22.30
C LYS A 100 18.49 -0.93 -23.69
N VAL A 101 17.63 -1.73 -24.32
CA VAL A 101 17.08 -1.45 -25.65
C VAL A 101 16.31 -0.11 -25.67
N ILE A 102 15.50 0.15 -24.65
CA ILE A 102 14.78 1.43 -24.53
C ILE A 102 15.78 2.57 -24.35
N TYR A 103 16.70 2.45 -23.39
CA TYR A 103 17.69 3.48 -23.07
C TYR A 103 18.53 3.85 -24.31
N GLU A 104 19.09 2.86 -25.01
CA GLU A 104 19.94 3.07 -26.19
C GLU A 104 19.19 3.71 -27.37
N SER A 105 17.87 3.56 -27.44
CA SER A 105 17.06 4.24 -28.47
C SER A 105 16.97 5.76 -28.28
N TYR A 106 17.23 6.24 -27.06
CA TYR A 106 17.20 7.66 -26.69
C TYR A 106 18.59 8.21 -26.34
N ALA A 107 19.54 7.41 -25.84
CA ALA A 107 20.87 7.85 -25.42
C ALA A 107 21.82 8.20 -26.58
N LYS A 108 21.53 9.30 -27.29
CA LYS A 108 22.22 9.68 -28.54
C LYS A 108 23.51 10.47 -28.31
N THR A 109 23.71 10.98 -27.10
CA THR A 109 24.82 11.87 -26.79
C THR A 109 25.91 11.10 -26.06
N GLU A 110 26.92 10.63 -26.80
CA GLU A 110 28.06 9.86 -26.25
C GLU A 110 27.63 8.61 -25.45
N GLY A 111 26.50 7.98 -25.83
CA GLY A 111 25.94 6.84 -25.11
C GLY A 111 25.18 7.20 -23.83
N GLN A 112 24.93 8.49 -23.61
CA GLN A 112 24.07 9.02 -22.54
C GLN A 112 22.84 9.73 -23.12
N MET A 113 21.77 9.82 -22.34
CA MET A 113 20.63 10.67 -22.68
C MET A 113 20.94 12.11 -22.30
N SER A 114 20.84 13.05 -23.23
CA SER A 114 20.75 14.47 -22.86
C SER A 114 19.39 14.78 -22.25
N ASP A 115 19.24 16.00 -21.74
CA ASP A 115 17.96 16.56 -21.33
C ASP A 115 16.94 16.59 -22.48
N GLU A 116 17.34 16.89 -23.72
CA GLU A 116 16.42 16.80 -24.89
C GLU A 116 16.02 15.36 -25.22
N ASP A 117 16.95 14.41 -25.12
CA ASP A 117 16.67 12.99 -25.33
C ASP A 117 15.68 12.48 -24.28
N LEU A 118 15.86 12.88 -23.01
CA LEU A 118 14.95 12.54 -21.92
C LEU A 118 13.57 13.17 -22.12
N VAL A 119 13.46 14.45 -22.51
CA VAL A 119 12.18 15.06 -22.89
C VAL A 119 11.49 14.27 -23.99
N SER A 120 12.25 13.86 -25.02
CA SER A 120 11.72 13.07 -26.13
C SER A 120 11.15 11.72 -25.66
N PHE A 121 11.85 11.05 -24.74
CA PHE A 121 11.37 9.81 -24.11
C PHE A 121 10.07 10.04 -23.32
N LEU A 122 10.03 11.07 -22.45
CA LEU A 122 8.86 11.38 -21.62
C LEU A 122 7.62 11.69 -22.48
N GLN A 123 7.79 12.47 -23.55
CA GLN A 123 6.69 12.83 -24.44
C GLN A 123 6.21 11.65 -25.30
N LYS A 124 7.15 10.84 -25.81
CA LYS A 124 6.82 9.78 -26.78
C LYS A 124 6.39 8.48 -26.10
N GLU A 125 7.14 8.01 -25.11
CA GLU A 125 6.91 6.73 -24.45
C GLU A 125 5.98 6.88 -23.24
N GLN A 126 6.20 7.90 -22.39
CA GLN A 126 5.38 8.12 -21.19
C GLN A 126 4.11 8.94 -21.45
N ARG A 127 4.01 9.58 -22.63
CA ARG A 127 2.89 10.45 -23.02
C ARG A 127 2.70 11.65 -22.08
N GLU A 128 3.78 12.11 -21.47
CA GLU A 128 3.79 13.24 -20.56
C GLU A 128 4.02 14.56 -21.30
N GLN A 129 3.44 15.65 -20.80
CA GLN A 129 3.77 17.00 -21.26
C GLN A 129 5.03 17.49 -20.52
N ALA A 130 6.19 16.98 -20.95
CA ALA A 130 7.47 17.28 -20.31
C ALA A 130 8.19 18.46 -20.97
N SER A 131 8.83 19.30 -20.14
CA SER A 131 9.71 20.40 -20.54
C SER A 131 11.18 20.10 -20.20
N LEU A 132 12.11 20.90 -20.72
CA LEU A 132 13.53 20.79 -20.35
C LEU A 132 13.76 21.02 -18.85
N ALA A 133 12.95 21.87 -18.20
CA ALA A 133 13.03 22.08 -16.77
C ALA A 133 12.65 20.81 -15.98
N ASP A 134 11.68 20.04 -16.47
CA ASP A 134 11.29 18.76 -15.87
C ASP A 134 12.40 17.72 -16.04
N ALA A 135 13.02 17.66 -17.23
CA ALA A 135 14.17 16.79 -17.48
C ALA A 135 15.37 17.14 -16.58
N HIS A 136 15.70 18.42 -16.41
CA HIS A 136 16.78 18.84 -15.50
C HIS A 136 16.48 18.43 -14.05
N ARG A 137 15.24 18.60 -13.60
CA ARG A 137 14.83 18.18 -12.25
C ARG A 137 15.00 16.67 -12.07
N LEU A 138 14.53 15.87 -13.04
CA LEU A 138 14.66 14.42 -12.99
C LEU A 138 16.12 13.96 -13.04
N ILE A 139 16.97 14.61 -13.83
CA ILE A 139 18.42 14.33 -13.84
C ILE A 139 19.04 14.64 -12.48
N GLU A 140 18.73 15.81 -11.90
CA GLU A 140 19.28 16.22 -10.60
C GLU A 140 18.90 15.23 -9.48
N GLU A 141 17.65 14.76 -9.50
CA GLU A 141 17.12 13.80 -8.53
C GLU A 141 17.67 12.38 -8.77
N CYS A 142 17.54 11.85 -9.98
CA CYS A 142 17.75 10.42 -10.25
C CYS A 142 19.18 10.03 -10.64
N GLU A 143 19.96 10.95 -11.24
CA GLU A 143 21.34 10.64 -11.63
C GLU A 143 22.23 10.56 -10.39
N MET A 144 23.32 9.80 -10.45
CA MET A 144 24.27 9.67 -9.33
C MET A 144 25.70 10.03 -9.75
N ASP A 145 26.00 10.00 -11.05
CA ASP A 145 27.27 10.49 -11.58
C ASP A 145 27.28 12.01 -11.64
N GLU A 146 28.09 12.64 -10.78
CA GLU A 146 28.21 14.10 -10.68
C GLU A 146 28.69 14.76 -11.97
N THR A 147 29.48 14.05 -12.79
CA THR A 147 29.93 14.57 -14.09
C THR A 147 28.77 14.59 -15.08
N ALA A 148 27.99 13.51 -15.14
CA ALA A 148 26.78 13.43 -15.95
C ALA A 148 25.75 14.49 -15.52
N LYS A 149 25.53 14.68 -14.21
CA LYS A 149 24.67 15.76 -13.68
C LYS A 149 25.11 17.13 -14.14
N GLN A 150 26.39 17.47 -13.97
CA GLN A 150 26.93 18.76 -14.40
C GLN A 150 26.78 18.99 -15.90
N GLN A 151 26.87 17.92 -16.69
CA GLN A 151 26.66 17.94 -18.13
C GLN A 151 25.18 17.87 -18.54
N LYS A 152 24.24 17.80 -17.59
CA LYS A 152 22.80 17.62 -17.82
C LYS A 152 22.48 16.36 -18.63
N ARG A 153 23.16 15.27 -18.29
CA ARG A 153 23.00 13.97 -18.92
C ARG A 153 22.52 12.94 -17.90
N MET A 154 21.76 11.97 -18.39
CA MET A 154 21.30 10.81 -17.63
C MET A 154 21.98 9.54 -18.14
N THR A 155 22.60 8.82 -17.22
CA THR A 155 23.15 7.48 -17.41
C THR A 155 22.05 6.42 -17.36
N LYS A 156 22.38 5.19 -17.74
CA LYS A 156 21.44 4.06 -17.64
C LYS A 156 21.00 3.82 -16.20
N ASP A 157 21.88 4.04 -15.24
CA ASP A 157 21.57 3.89 -13.82
C ASP A 157 20.62 4.99 -13.36
N GLY A 158 20.86 6.24 -13.75
CA GLY A 158 19.92 7.35 -13.52
C GLY A 158 18.53 7.10 -14.13
N PHE A 159 18.49 6.53 -15.35
CA PHE A 159 17.24 6.15 -16.01
C PHE A 159 16.51 5.00 -15.28
N LEU A 160 17.24 4.01 -14.77
CA LEU A 160 16.67 2.94 -13.94
C LEU A 160 16.08 3.50 -12.63
N MET A 161 16.74 4.49 -12.02
CA MET A 161 16.23 5.17 -10.82
C MET A 161 14.95 5.95 -11.12
N TYR A 162 14.91 6.66 -12.25
CA TYR A 162 13.71 7.33 -12.74
C TYR A 162 12.53 6.36 -12.91
N LEU A 163 12.73 5.21 -13.56
CA LEU A 163 11.66 4.22 -13.77
C LEU A 163 11.08 3.63 -12.48
N GLN A 164 11.77 3.81 -11.34
CA GLN A 164 11.32 3.35 -10.02
C GLN A 164 10.65 4.45 -9.19
N GLN A 165 10.58 5.69 -9.69
CA GLN A 165 9.92 6.78 -8.97
C GLN A 165 8.40 6.55 -8.86
N GLU A 166 7.76 7.16 -7.86
CA GLU A 166 6.30 7.02 -7.65
C GLU A 166 5.52 7.74 -8.74
N GLU A 167 6.13 8.77 -9.33
CA GLU A 167 5.62 9.59 -10.41
C GLU A 167 5.50 8.80 -11.72
N THR A 168 6.33 7.77 -11.92
CA THR A 168 6.25 6.84 -13.07
C THR A 168 5.30 5.67 -12.82
N CYS A 169 4.58 5.69 -11.69
CA CYS A 169 3.62 4.65 -11.37
C CYS A 169 2.53 4.58 -12.43
N ILE A 170 2.17 3.35 -12.82
CA ILE A 170 1.09 3.08 -13.79
C ILE A 170 -0.27 3.66 -13.34
N PHE A 171 -0.44 3.97 -12.06
CA PHE A 171 -1.65 4.56 -11.52
C PHE A 171 -1.66 6.08 -11.69
N ASN A 172 -2.75 6.62 -12.24
CA ASN A 172 -2.93 8.07 -12.37
C ASN A 172 -2.85 8.78 -11.00
N PRO A 173 -1.86 9.66 -10.78
CA PRO A 173 -1.72 10.37 -9.51
C PRO A 173 -2.94 11.21 -9.11
N ALA A 174 -3.71 11.69 -10.08
CA ALA A 174 -4.96 12.44 -9.83
C ALA A 174 -6.01 11.59 -9.10
N HIS A 175 -5.91 10.26 -9.19
CA HIS A 175 -6.82 9.31 -8.55
C HIS A 175 -6.35 8.86 -7.16
N LYS A 176 -5.26 9.43 -6.61
CA LYS A 176 -4.77 9.12 -5.25
C LYS A 176 -5.73 9.56 -4.15
N LYS A 177 -6.57 10.57 -4.41
CA LYS A 177 -7.61 11.07 -3.50
C LYS A 177 -8.98 10.79 -4.11
N VAL A 178 -10.05 11.01 -3.34
CA VAL A 178 -11.42 10.95 -3.87
C VAL A 178 -11.55 11.96 -5.00
N TYR A 179 -11.75 11.45 -6.22
CA TYR A 179 -11.84 12.24 -7.45
C TYR A 179 -13.21 12.13 -8.11
N GLN A 180 -14.03 11.18 -7.64
CA GLN A 180 -15.41 11.01 -8.08
C GLN A 180 -16.28 12.16 -7.58
N ASP A 181 -17.29 12.53 -8.36
CA ASP A 181 -18.37 13.38 -7.86
C ASP A 181 -19.12 12.59 -6.79
N MET A 182 -19.08 13.06 -5.54
CA MET A 182 -19.74 12.44 -4.38
C MET A 182 -21.08 13.10 -4.03
N THR A 183 -21.64 13.88 -4.96
CA THR A 183 -22.92 14.58 -4.79
C THR A 183 -24.09 13.94 -5.55
N GLN A 184 -23.83 12.87 -6.30
CA GLN A 184 -24.89 12.10 -6.95
C GLN A 184 -25.69 11.27 -5.91
N PRO A 185 -26.91 10.82 -6.24
CA PRO A 185 -27.69 9.93 -5.36
C PRO A 185 -26.93 8.64 -5.00
N LEU A 186 -27.09 8.15 -3.76
CA LEU A 186 -26.37 6.96 -3.25
C LEU A 186 -26.48 5.72 -4.17
N ASN A 187 -27.61 5.55 -4.86
CA ASN A 187 -27.85 4.44 -5.79
C ASN A 187 -27.11 4.57 -7.14
N HIS A 188 -26.26 5.58 -7.33
CA HIS A 188 -25.38 5.74 -8.50
C HIS A 188 -23.96 5.21 -8.26
N TYR A 189 -23.66 4.71 -7.06
CA TYR A 189 -22.32 4.26 -6.68
C TYR A 189 -22.27 2.75 -6.46
N PHE A 190 -21.15 2.14 -6.83
CA PHE A 190 -20.79 0.84 -6.27
C PHE A 190 -20.34 1.02 -4.82
N ILE A 191 -20.97 0.29 -3.91
CA ILE A 191 -20.68 0.37 -2.48
C ILE A 191 -19.94 -0.89 -2.06
N SER A 192 -18.72 -0.72 -1.53
CA SER A 192 -17.95 -1.83 -0.95
C SER A 192 -18.75 -2.46 0.19
N SER A 193 -19.11 -3.74 0.03
CA SER A 193 -20.07 -4.43 0.89
C SER A 193 -19.53 -5.77 1.35
N SER A 194 -19.83 -6.16 2.58
CA SER A 194 -19.44 -7.42 3.20
C SER A 194 -20.68 -8.24 3.53
N HIS A 195 -20.64 -9.51 3.15
CA HIS A 195 -21.65 -10.51 3.46
C HIS A 195 -21.21 -11.35 4.66
N ASN A 196 -22.14 -11.69 5.57
CA ASN A 196 -21.89 -12.39 6.82
C ASN A 196 -20.64 -11.88 7.55
N THR A 197 -20.58 -10.55 7.76
CA THR A 197 -19.37 -9.84 8.21
C THR A 197 -18.78 -10.38 9.51
N TYR A 198 -19.59 -10.99 10.37
CA TYR A 198 -19.17 -11.54 11.65
C TYR A 198 -18.30 -12.81 11.52
N LEU A 199 -18.34 -13.54 10.40
CA LEU A 199 -17.58 -14.77 10.20
C LEU A 199 -16.12 -14.50 9.85
N MET A 200 -15.21 -15.20 10.54
CA MET A 200 -13.77 -15.11 10.27
C MET A 200 -13.25 -16.20 9.34
N GLU A 201 -14.01 -17.27 9.16
CA GLU A 201 -13.63 -18.48 8.43
C GLU A 201 -14.82 -18.99 7.58
N ASP A 202 -15.16 -20.27 7.69
CA ASP A 202 -16.22 -20.92 6.89
C ASP A 202 -17.64 -20.60 7.40
N GLN A 203 -18.62 -20.81 6.51
CA GLN A 203 -20.05 -20.58 6.75
C GLN A 203 -20.68 -21.58 7.73
N LEU A 204 -20.15 -22.80 7.84
CA LEU A 204 -20.78 -23.85 8.66
C LEU A 204 -20.16 -24.00 10.05
N LYS A 205 -18.87 -23.66 10.17
CA LYS A 205 -18.10 -23.77 11.41
C LYS A 205 -17.00 -22.72 11.41
N GLY A 206 -16.87 -22.01 12.52
CA GLY A 206 -15.84 -21.01 12.68
C GLY A 206 -16.19 -19.98 13.74
N PRO A 207 -15.23 -19.12 14.13
CA PRO A 207 -15.49 -18.08 15.08
C PRO A 207 -16.25 -16.92 14.43
N SER A 208 -17.33 -16.50 15.08
CA SER A 208 -17.91 -15.17 14.91
C SER A 208 -17.14 -14.18 15.78
N SER A 209 -16.80 -13.01 15.24
CA SER A 209 -15.98 -12.03 15.96
C SER A 209 -16.35 -10.57 15.66
N THR A 210 -16.26 -9.72 16.68
CA THR A 210 -16.30 -8.25 16.51
C THR A 210 -15.13 -7.74 15.68
N GLU A 211 -13.98 -8.42 15.72
CA GLU A 211 -12.78 -8.07 14.96
C GLU A 211 -13.02 -8.15 13.43
N ALA A 212 -13.94 -9.01 13.01
CA ALA A 212 -14.30 -9.15 11.60
C ALA A 212 -14.90 -7.83 11.04
N TYR A 213 -15.76 -7.17 11.82
CA TYR A 213 -16.29 -5.83 11.50
C TYR A 213 -15.20 -4.77 11.48
N ILE A 214 -14.27 -4.81 12.45
CA ILE A 214 -13.14 -3.87 12.50
C ILE A 214 -12.30 -4.01 11.21
N LYS A 215 -11.95 -5.25 10.82
CA LYS A 215 -11.18 -5.51 9.60
C LYS A 215 -11.91 -5.04 8.34
N ALA A 216 -13.22 -5.27 8.24
CA ALA A 216 -14.02 -4.81 7.11
C ALA A 216 -14.00 -3.27 7.00
N LEU A 217 -14.27 -2.57 8.11
CA LEU A 217 -14.30 -1.10 8.14
C LEU A 217 -12.92 -0.48 7.92
N MET A 218 -11.85 -1.09 8.44
CA MET A 218 -10.47 -0.65 8.20
C MET A 218 -9.98 -0.88 6.76
N LYS A 219 -10.69 -1.72 5.99
CA LYS A 219 -10.53 -1.84 4.52
C LYS A 219 -11.51 -0.94 3.75
N SER A 220 -12.10 0.04 4.41
CA SER A 220 -13.07 0.99 3.85
C SER A 220 -14.37 0.37 3.35
N CYS A 221 -14.75 -0.83 3.83
CA CYS A 221 -16.08 -1.40 3.57
C CYS A 221 -17.16 -0.47 4.15
N ARG A 222 -18.25 -0.25 3.40
CA ARG A 222 -19.34 0.71 3.70
C ARG A 222 -20.69 0.04 3.89
N CYS A 223 -20.81 -1.28 3.72
CA CYS A 223 -22.01 -2.03 4.08
C CYS A 223 -21.60 -3.32 4.80
N VAL A 224 -22.10 -3.51 6.02
CA VAL A 224 -21.81 -4.68 6.85
C VAL A 224 -23.09 -5.37 7.28
N GLU A 225 -23.04 -6.69 7.41
CA GLU A 225 -24.19 -7.55 7.68
C GLU A 225 -24.18 -8.08 9.11
N LEU A 226 -25.36 -8.08 9.75
CA LEU A 226 -25.58 -8.47 11.13
C LEU A 226 -26.80 -9.42 11.21
N ASP A 227 -26.52 -10.72 11.37
CA ASP A 227 -27.56 -11.75 11.55
C ASP A 227 -27.98 -11.81 13.00
N CYS A 228 -29.07 -11.14 13.33
CA CYS A 228 -29.50 -10.86 14.69
C CYS A 228 -30.47 -11.94 15.18
N TRP A 229 -30.11 -12.63 16.26
CA TRP A 229 -30.89 -13.69 16.87
C TRP A 229 -31.13 -13.42 18.36
N ASP A 230 -32.21 -13.98 18.90
CA ASP A 230 -32.46 -13.94 20.35
C ASP A 230 -31.32 -14.62 21.11
N GLY A 231 -30.78 -13.93 22.11
CA GLY A 231 -29.76 -14.49 23.00
C GLY A 231 -30.25 -14.68 24.43
N PRO A 232 -29.43 -15.33 25.27
CA PRO A 232 -29.78 -15.62 26.66
C PRO A 232 -29.88 -14.32 27.47
N HIS A 233 -30.65 -14.36 28.56
CA HIS A 233 -30.87 -13.22 29.46
C HIS A 233 -31.43 -11.96 28.78
N GLY A 234 -32.07 -12.12 27.62
CA GLY A 234 -32.65 -11.02 26.86
C GLY A 234 -31.64 -10.19 26.07
N GLU A 235 -30.38 -10.62 25.96
CA GLU A 235 -29.35 -9.91 25.20
C GLU A 235 -29.25 -10.46 23.77
N PRO A 236 -29.50 -9.65 22.72
CA PRO A 236 -29.42 -10.10 21.34
C PRO A 236 -27.99 -10.50 20.94
N VAL A 237 -27.88 -11.54 20.12
CA VAL A 237 -26.60 -12.09 19.63
C VAL A 237 -26.55 -12.08 18.10
N ILE A 238 -25.33 -12.16 17.57
CA ILE A 238 -25.06 -12.30 16.14
C ILE A 238 -24.30 -13.59 15.88
N TYR A 239 -24.80 -14.39 14.95
CA TYR A 239 -24.19 -15.62 14.43
C TYR A 239 -24.97 -16.17 13.23
N HIS A 240 -24.41 -17.17 12.54
CA HIS A 240 -25.09 -17.84 11.44
C HIS A 240 -26.06 -18.89 11.97
N GLY A 241 -27.36 -18.66 11.79
CA GLY A 241 -28.44 -19.51 12.30
C GLY A 241 -28.29 -20.98 11.93
N HIS A 242 -28.68 -21.88 12.84
CA HIS A 242 -28.65 -23.34 12.61
C HIS A 242 -27.28 -23.95 12.24
N THR A 243 -26.17 -23.26 12.56
CA THR A 243 -24.81 -23.75 12.33
C THR A 243 -23.99 -23.89 13.63
N LEU A 244 -22.73 -24.33 13.50
CA LEU A 244 -21.78 -24.50 14.60
C LEU A 244 -20.87 -23.29 14.82
N THR A 245 -21.24 -22.11 14.30
CA THR A 245 -20.48 -20.87 14.51
C THR A 245 -20.63 -20.35 15.93
N SER A 246 -19.60 -19.71 16.47
CA SER A 246 -19.72 -19.04 17.77
C SER A 246 -20.63 -17.81 17.69
N LYS A 247 -20.97 -17.22 18.84
CA LYS A 247 -21.88 -16.08 18.95
C LYS A 247 -21.14 -14.87 19.49
N VAL A 248 -21.51 -13.68 19.03
CA VAL A 248 -21.06 -12.40 19.59
C VAL A 248 -22.26 -11.58 20.03
N LEU A 249 -22.10 -10.72 21.03
CA LEU A 249 -23.18 -9.84 21.48
C LEU A 249 -23.43 -8.74 20.44
N PHE A 250 -24.69 -8.50 20.10
CA PHE A 250 -25.09 -7.40 19.21
C PHE A 250 -24.54 -6.06 19.70
N LYS A 251 -24.64 -5.82 21.01
CA LYS A 251 -24.13 -4.62 21.69
C LYS A 251 -22.65 -4.35 21.39
N ASP A 252 -21.82 -5.38 21.41
CA ASP A 252 -20.37 -5.22 21.24
C ASP A 252 -20.01 -5.02 19.77
N VAL A 253 -20.76 -5.61 18.84
CA VAL A 253 -20.66 -5.31 17.40
C VAL A 253 -21.02 -3.85 17.12
N ILE A 254 -22.10 -3.32 17.69
CA ILE A 254 -22.48 -1.91 17.50
C ILE A 254 -21.42 -0.96 18.09
N LYS A 255 -20.78 -1.30 19.22
CA LYS A 255 -19.65 -0.52 19.75
C LYS A 255 -18.46 -0.53 18.79
N ALA A 256 -18.07 -1.69 18.27
CA ALA A 256 -16.99 -1.80 17.30
C ALA A 256 -17.29 -0.98 16.03
N ILE A 257 -18.53 -1.01 15.53
CA ILE A 257 -18.95 -0.19 14.40
C ILE A 257 -18.81 1.30 14.73
N LYS A 258 -19.29 1.75 15.90
CA LYS A 258 -19.16 3.15 16.33
C LYS A 258 -17.71 3.63 16.29
N ASP A 259 -16.80 2.81 16.81
CA ASP A 259 -15.40 3.21 16.99
C ASP A 259 -14.59 3.20 15.68
N TYR A 260 -15.03 2.44 14.67
CA TYR A 260 -14.25 2.19 13.44
C TYR A 260 -14.94 2.61 12.14
N ALA A 261 -16.24 2.90 12.13
CA ALA A 261 -17.02 3.20 10.93
C ALA A 261 -16.36 4.28 10.06
N PHE A 262 -15.81 5.32 10.68
CA PHE A 262 -15.32 6.51 9.99
C PHE A 262 -13.79 6.70 10.06
N LYS A 263 -13.02 5.70 10.51
CA LYS A 263 -11.55 5.84 10.63
C LYS A 263 -10.80 5.93 9.30
N MET A 264 -11.30 5.23 8.28
CA MET A 264 -10.64 5.14 6.96
C MET A 264 -11.42 5.85 5.84
N SER A 265 -12.67 6.24 6.10
CA SER A 265 -13.55 6.90 5.14
C SER A 265 -14.65 7.65 5.88
N GLU A 266 -14.93 8.88 5.48
CA GLU A 266 -15.96 9.74 6.09
C GLU A 266 -17.36 9.45 5.55
N TYR A 267 -17.47 8.68 4.46
CA TYR A 267 -18.73 8.36 3.78
C TYR A 267 -19.60 7.38 4.58
N PRO A 268 -20.94 7.42 4.39
CA PRO A 268 -21.91 6.68 5.22
C PRO A 268 -21.68 5.16 5.23
N VAL A 269 -22.05 4.56 6.35
CA VAL A 269 -22.04 3.09 6.54
C VAL A 269 -23.49 2.59 6.62
N ILE A 270 -23.78 1.53 5.88
CA ILE A 270 -25.05 0.82 5.85
C ILE A 270 -24.94 -0.42 6.74
N LEU A 271 -25.92 -0.62 7.62
CA LEU A 271 -26.05 -1.82 8.44
C LEU A 271 -27.17 -2.68 7.85
N SER A 272 -26.80 -3.81 7.24
CA SER A 272 -27.77 -4.81 6.78
C SER A 272 -28.15 -5.70 7.96
N LEU A 273 -29.39 -5.56 8.45
CA LEU A 273 -29.88 -6.34 9.59
C LEU A 273 -30.74 -7.51 9.09
N GLU A 274 -30.24 -8.73 9.23
CA GLU A 274 -31.06 -9.93 9.08
C GLU A 274 -31.66 -10.28 10.44
N ASN A 275 -32.95 -9.99 10.63
CA ASN A 275 -33.56 -9.94 11.96
C ASN A 275 -34.45 -11.16 12.26
N HIS A 276 -34.00 -12.00 13.19
CA HIS A 276 -34.71 -13.17 13.74
C HIS A 276 -35.08 -13.02 15.21
N CYS A 277 -34.92 -11.83 15.79
CA CYS A 277 -35.20 -11.58 17.20
C CYS A 277 -36.70 -11.42 17.48
N ALA A 278 -37.16 -11.87 18.64
CA ALA A 278 -38.49 -11.55 19.15
C ALA A 278 -38.63 -10.04 19.46
N VAL A 279 -39.86 -9.55 19.47
CA VAL A 279 -40.18 -8.11 19.64
C VAL A 279 -39.51 -7.49 20.86
N ASP A 280 -39.38 -8.23 21.97
CA ASP A 280 -38.75 -7.70 23.18
C ASP A 280 -37.23 -7.49 23.02
N GLN A 281 -36.54 -8.40 22.31
CA GLN A 281 -35.13 -8.21 21.99
C GLN A 281 -34.91 -7.21 20.85
N GLN A 282 -35.86 -7.06 19.91
CA GLN A 282 -35.82 -5.97 18.92
C GLN A 282 -35.85 -4.58 19.58
N LYS A 283 -36.63 -4.40 20.67
CA LYS A 283 -36.62 -3.16 21.46
C LYS A 283 -35.24 -2.89 22.07
N ILE A 284 -34.53 -3.95 22.47
CA ILE A 284 -33.17 -3.87 23.02
C ILE A 284 -32.17 -3.51 21.91
N MET A 285 -32.25 -4.13 20.74
CA MET A 285 -31.45 -3.75 19.56
C MET A 285 -31.64 -2.28 19.19
N ALA A 286 -32.89 -1.82 19.09
CA ALA A 286 -33.21 -0.43 18.79
C ALA A 286 -32.66 0.54 19.85
N ARG A 287 -32.71 0.16 21.14
CA ARG A 287 -32.10 0.94 22.22
C ARG A 287 -30.58 1.02 22.04
N TYR A 288 -29.90 -0.08 21.77
CA TYR A 288 -28.45 -0.11 21.55
C TYR A 288 -28.02 0.70 20.35
N LEU A 289 -28.70 0.56 19.19
CA LEU A 289 -28.44 1.38 18.01
C LEU A 289 -28.51 2.88 18.36
N LYS A 290 -29.60 3.32 19.00
CA LYS A 290 -29.78 4.72 19.39
C LYS A 290 -28.76 5.20 20.42
N SER A 291 -28.52 4.45 21.49
CA SER A 291 -27.66 4.89 22.59
C SER A 291 -26.18 4.83 22.25
N ILE A 292 -25.76 3.85 21.44
CA ILE A 292 -24.35 3.65 21.10
C ILE A 292 -23.96 4.54 19.92
N LEU A 293 -24.70 4.47 18.80
CA LEU A 293 -24.35 5.25 17.60
C LEU A 293 -24.69 6.74 17.75
N GLY A 294 -25.66 7.07 18.60
CA GLY A 294 -26.01 8.46 18.89
C GLY A 294 -26.33 9.26 17.63
N ASP A 295 -25.70 10.42 17.48
CA ASP A 295 -25.93 11.35 16.37
C ASP A 295 -25.49 10.80 15.00
N ALA A 296 -24.62 9.79 14.97
CA ALA A 296 -24.23 9.13 13.72
C ALA A 296 -25.36 8.25 13.14
N LEU A 297 -26.38 7.92 13.94
CA LEU A 297 -27.53 7.15 13.46
C LEU A 297 -28.56 8.07 12.81
N VAL A 298 -28.76 7.89 11.50
CA VAL A 298 -29.85 8.54 10.76
C VAL A 298 -31.18 7.91 11.17
N THR A 299 -31.97 8.63 11.98
CA THR A 299 -33.25 8.16 12.53
C THR A 299 -34.48 8.75 11.82
N LYS A 300 -34.27 9.70 10.91
CA LYS A 300 -35.31 10.40 10.15
C LYS A 300 -34.75 10.82 8.79
N PRO A 301 -35.59 10.96 7.76
CA PRO A 301 -35.17 11.46 6.46
C PRO A 301 -34.46 12.82 6.58
N LEU A 302 -33.48 13.05 5.71
CA LEU A 302 -32.75 14.31 5.66
C LEU A 302 -33.63 15.42 5.06
N GLY A 303 -33.58 16.61 5.65
CA GLY A 303 -34.38 17.77 5.21
C GLY A 303 -35.76 17.87 5.88
N GLY A 304 -36.55 18.86 5.44
CA GLY A 304 -37.88 19.15 6.01
C GLY A 304 -39.06 18.41 5.36
N LYS A 305 -38.78 17.60 4.33
CA LYS A 305 -39.79 16.85 3.55
C LYS A 305 -39.25 15.46 3.21
N MET A 306 -40.15 14.52 2.89
CA MET A 306 -39.73 13.21 2.39
C MET A 306 -38.96 13.37 1.07
N PRO A 307 -37.73 12.85 0.98
CA PRO A 307 -36.94 12.96 -0.24
C PRO A 307 -37.50 12.06 -1.34
N THR A 308 -37.48 12.53 -2.58
CA THR A 308 -37.90 11.78 -3.76
C THR A 308 -36.76 10.96 -4.39
N ASN A 309 -35.52 11.23 -3.98
CA ASN A 309 -34.30 10.55 -4.41
C ASN A 309 -33.47 10.14 -3.19
N PHE A 310 -32.56 9.17 -3.35
CA PHE A 310 -31.57 8.88 -2.31
C PHE A 310 -30.67 10.10 -2.06
N PRO A 311 -30.28 10.37 -0.80
CA PRO A 311 -29.29 11.41 -0.51
C PRO A 311 -27.93 11.04 -1.12
N SER A 312 -27.05 12.01 -1.26
CA SER A 312 -25.66 11.79 -1.65
C SER A 312 -24.86 11.13 -0.54
N PRO A 313 -23.70 10.51 -0.86
CA PRO A 313 -22.73 10.11 0.15
C PRO A 313 -22.16 11.29 0.96
N LYS A 314 -22.05 12.48 0.36
CA LYS A 314 -21.66 13.74 1.02
C LYS A 314 -22.84 14.36 1.77
#